data_AF-A0A4S8LBP6-F1
#
_entry.id   AF-A0A4S8LBP6-F1
#
_cell.length_a   1.000
_cell.length_b   1.000
_cell.length_c   1.000
_cell.angle_alpha   90.00
_cell.angle_beta   90.00
_cell.angle_gamma   90.00
#
_symmetry.space_group_name_H-M   'P 1'
#
loop_
_entity.id
_entity.type
_entity.pdbx_description
1 polymer ?
#
loop_
_entity_poly.entity_id
_entity_poly.type
_entity_poly.pdbx_seq_one_letter_code
_entity_poly.pdbx_strand_id
1 'polypeptide(L)'
;GYFLPDPDMIISSPNDETKKRLAYSWLKLRELFICRLSSRLTGSVPTLLRNQQWRHLLAVAAGIKYSAETESGRKHEEMRRLLAEYVDETRSGIQLKLENLSSTPVAWRGRDFAASEELSPAVVQEIVWEISEMSFRLELMALD
;
A
#
# COMPACT_ATOMS: atom_id res chain seq x y z
N GLY A 1 12.64 7.97 5.79
CA GLY A 1 11.36 7.28 5.58
C GLY A 1 11.55 6.25 4.49
N TYR A 2 10.53 5.46 4.18
CA TYR A 2 10.61 4.33 3.26
C TYR A 2 9.61 4.50 2.12
N PHE A 3 9.93 3.96 0.95
CA PHE A 3 9.02 3.98 -0.19
C PHE A 3 7.99 2.87 -0.21
N LEU A 4 8.24 1.81 0.54
CA LEU A 4 7.35 0.68 0.71
C LEU A 4 7.06 0.55 2.20
N PRO A 5 5.92 -0.05 2.59
CA PRO A 5 5.65 -0.30 3.99
C PRO A 5 6.67 -1.29 4.55
N ASP A 6 6.94 -1.18 5.84
CA ASP A 6 7.64 -2.24 6.57
C ASP A 6 6.81 -3.54 6.52
N PRO A 7 7.37 -4.69 6.08
CA PRO A 7 6.62 -5.93 5.98
C PRO A 7 5.94 -6.36 7.28
N ASP A 8 6.54 -6.02 8.44
CA ASP A 8 5.94 -6.29 9.75
C ASP A 8 4.58 -5.60 9.91
N MET A 9 4.35 -4.47 9.25
CA MET A 9 3.02 -3.82 9.30
C MET A 9 1.90 -4.70 8.76
N ILE A 10 2.19 -5.69 7.91
CA ILE A 10 1.18 -6.58 7.36
C ILE A 10 0.90 -7.75 8.30
N ILE A 11 1.93 -8.25 8.99
CA ILE A 11 1.88 -9.54 9.71
C ILE A 11 1.89 -9.43 11.23
N SER A 12 2.35 -8.32 11.81
CA SER A 12 2.55 -8.21 13.26
C SER A 12 1.26 -8.13 14.09
N SER A 13 0.09 -7.96 13.47
CA SER A 13 -1.17 -7.96 14.24
C SER A 13 -1.43 -9.36 14.80
N PRO A 14 -1.80 -9.53 16.07
CA PRO A 14 -2.22 -10.84 16.58
C PRO A 14 -3.61 -11.26 16.05
N ASN A 15 -4.34 -10.38 15.39
CA ASN A 15 -5.66 -10.63 14.84
C ASN A 15 -5.56 -10.95 13.34
N ASP A 16 -5.97 -12.15 12.94
CA ASP A 16 -5.89 -12.62 11.55
C ASP A 16 -6.78 -11.81 10.60
N GLU A 17 -7.93 -11.31 11.05
CA GLU A 17 -8.77 -10.42 10.24
C GLU A 17 -8.08 -9.08 9.98
N THR A 18 -7.29 -8.59 10.94
CA THR A 18 -6.46 -7.39 10.75
C THR A 18 -5.32 -7.67 9.78
N LYS A 19 -4.61 -8.80 9.90
CA LYS A 19 -3.55 -9.19 8.93
C LYS A 19 -4.11 -9.27 7.52
N LYS A 20 -5.24 -9.97 7.36
CA LYS A 20 -5.96 -10.09 6.08
C LYS A 20 -6.25 -8.70 5.52
N ARG A 21 -6.88 -7.83 6.31
CA ARG A 21 -7.20 -6.47 5.88
C ARG A 21 -5.98 -5.68 5.42
N LEU A 22 -4.86 -5.78 6.14
CA LEU A 22 -3.62 -5.06 5.80
C LEU A 22 -2.96 -5.63 4.53
N ALA A 23 -2.98 -6.96 4.35
CA ALA A 23 -2.52 -7.59 3.11
C ALA A 23 -3.36 -7.14 1.91
N TYR A 24 -4.69 -7.16 2.02
CA TYR A 24 -5.58 -6.62 0.96
C TYR A 24 -5.34 -5.13 0.69
N SER A 25 -5.10 -4.35 1.74
CA SER A 25 -4.81 -2.93 1.62
C SER A 25 -3.52 -2.68 0.84
N TRP A 26 -2.48 -3.48 1.09
CA TRP A 26 -1.26 -3.44 0.28
C TRP A 26 -1.53 -3.85 -1.17
N LEU A 27 -2.22 -4.97 -1.41
CA LEU A 27 -2.50 -5.45 -2.77
C LEU A 27 -3.24 -4.43 -3.63
N LYS A 28 -4.17 -3.68 -3.04
CA LYS A 28 -4.87 -2.57 -3.71
C LYS A 28 -3.93 -1.44 -4.12
N LEU A 29 -2.92 -1.16 -3.30
CA LEU A 29 -1.94 -0.10 -3.53
C LEU A 29 -0.75 -0.55 -4.37
N ARG A 30 -0.51 -1.86 -4.46
CA ARG A 30 0.68 -2.48 -5.05
C ARG A 30 1.02 -1.93 -6.43
N GLU A 31 0.08 -2.00 -7.37
CA GLU A 31 0.31 -1.57 -8.76
C GLU A 31 0.67 -0.09 -8.86
N LEU A 32 0.01 0.76 -8.07
CA LEU A 32 0.30 2.17 -8.01
C LEU A 32 1.75 2.42 -7.56
N PHE A 33 2.18 1.76 -6.48
CA PHE A 33 3.54 1.93 -5.96
C PHE A 33 4.60 1.32 -6.87
N ILE A 34 4.35 0.17 -7.50
CA ILE A 34 5.24 -0.42 -8.52
C ILE A 34 5.39 0.54 -9.71
N CYS A 35 4.29 1.07 -10.24
CA CYS A 35 4.30 2.01 -11.36
C CYS A 35 5.09 3.28 -11.01
N ARG A 36 4.88 3.82 -9.81
CA ARG A 36 5.65 4.97 -9.31
C ARG A 36 7.13 4.62 -9.17
N LEU A 37 7.47 3.42 -8.72
CA LEU A 37 8.85 2.92 -8.65
C LEU A 37 9.50 2.89 -10.04
N SER A 38 8.79 2.42 -11.05
CA SER A 38 9.25 2.45 -12.45
C SER A 38 9.43 3.88 -12.97
N SER A 39 8.57 4.82 -12.57
CA SER A 39 8.70 6.24 -12.95
C SER A 39 9.86 6.96 -12.24
N ARG A 40 10.41 6.43 -11.14
CA ARG A 40 11.67 6.95 -10.57
C ARG A 40 12.81 6.89 -11.58
N LEU A 41 12.78 5.91 -12.48
CA LEU A 41 13.76 5.77 -13.56
C LEU A 41 13.72 6.95 -14.55
N THR A 42 12.68 7.79 -14.52
CA THR A 42 12.58 9.01 -15.34
C THR A 42 12.92 10.29 -14.58
N GLY A 43 13.53 10.21 -13.39
CA GLY A 43 14.16 11.34 -12.69
C GLY A 43 13.33 12.08 -11.64
N SER A 44 12.11 11.62 -11.32
CA SER A 44 11.33 12.19 -10.22
C SER A 44 11.77 11.61 -8.88
N VAL A 45 12.05 12.47 -7.89
CA VAL A 45 12.39 12.04 -6.53
C VAL A 45 11.12 11.56 -5.82
N PRO A 46 11.07 10.30 -5.41
CA PRO A 46 9.89 9.69 -4.82
C PRO A 46 9.73 10.06 -3.35
N THR A 47 8.52 10.46 -2.95
CA THR A 47 8.20 10.78 -1.57
C THR A 47 8.40 9.57 -0.65
N LEU A 48 9.23 9.72 0.37
CA LEU A 48 9.50 8.70 1.39
C LEU A 48 8.58 8.91 2.60
N LEU A 49 7.88 7.85 3.01
CA LEU A 49 6.90 7.92 4.10
C LEU A 49 7.46 7.35 5.40
N ARG A 50 7.07 7.92 6.53
CA ARG A 50 7.38 7.36 7.86
C ARG A 50 6.45 6.18 8.16
N ASN A 51 6.83 5.36 9.13
CA ASN A 51 6.03 4.19 9.50
C ASN A 51 4.59 4.53 9.92
N GLN A 52 4.39 5.67 10.60
CA GLN A 52 3.05 6.15 10.94
C GLN A 52 2.23 6.54 9.70
N GLN A 53 2.85 7.18 8.71
CA GLN A 53 2.21 7.55 7.45
C GLN A 53 1.79 6.31 6.66
N TRP A 54 2.65 5.28 6.60
CA TRP A 54 2.30 3.98 6.02
C TRP A 54 1.09 3.34 6.67
N ARG A 55 1.01 3.35 8.00
CA ARG A 55 -0.18 2.84 8.72
C ARG A 55 -1.45 3.57 8.34
N HIS A 56 -1.40 4.90 8.24
CA HIS A 56 -2.56 5.69 7.82
C HIS A 56 -2.93 5.42 6.35
N LEU A 57 -1.95 5.27 5.46
CA LEU A 57 -2.17 4.97 4.05
C LEU A 57 -2.81 3.59 3.84
N LEU A 58 -2.32 2.57 4.55
CA LEU A 58 -2.94 1.23 4.56
C LEU A 58 -4.38 1.30 5.13
N ALA A 59 -4.61 2.11 6.16
CA ALA A 59 -5.96 2.32 6.70
C ALA A 59 -6.90 3.00 5.69
N VAL A 60 -6.40 3.93 4.86
CA VAL A 60 -7.17 4.53 3.75
C VAL A 60 -7.59 3.43 2.75
N ALA A 61 -6.65 2.59 2.32
CA ALA A 61 -6.94 1.49 1.39
C ALA A 61 -7.86 0.40 1.98
N ALA A 62 -7.84 0.24 3.30
CA ALA A 62 -8.77 -0.59 4.04
C ALA A 62 -10.19 0.01 4.14
N GLY A 63 -10.37 1.29 3.80
CA GLY A 63 -11.64 2.01 4.00
C GLY A 63 -11.95 2.33 5.47
N ILE A 64 -10.94 2.33 6.34
CA ILE A 64 -11.12 2.66 7.77
C ILE A 64 -11.35 4.17 7.89
N LYS A 65 -12.46 4.57 8.50
CA LYS A 65 -12.78 5.98 8.73
C LYS A 65 -12.28 6.42 10.11
N TYR A 66 -11.71 7.62 10.16
CA TYR A 66 -11.29 8.29 11.40
C TYR A 66 -12.16 9.53 11.64
N SER A 67 -12.31 9.93 12.90
CA SER A 67 -12.93 11.23 13.22
C SER A 67 -12.03 12.37 12.78
N ALA A 68 -12.54 13.28 11.94
CA ALA A 68 -11.83 14.43 11.39
C ALA A 68 -11.33 15.42 12.45
N GLU A 69 -11.93 15.39 13.65
CA GLU A 69 -11.60 16.29 14.75
C GLU A 69 -10.31 15.88 15.48
N THR A 70 -9.89 14.63 15.33
CA THR A 70 -8.70 14.07 15.99
C THR A 70 -7.42 14.32 15.18
N GLU A 71 -6.27 14.38 15.85
CA GLU A 71 -4.96 14.44 15.17
C GLU A 71 -4.76 13.24 14.21
N SER A 72 -5.15 12.04 14.65
CA SER A 72 -5.13 10.82 13.83
C SER A 72 -6.02 10.93 12.59
N GLY A 73 -7.18 11.59 12.70
CA GLY A 73 -8.05 11.88 11.56
C GLY A 73 -7.42 12.84 10.56
N ARG A 74 -6.72 13.87 11.03
CA ARG A 74 -5.98 14.79 10.14
C ARG A 74 -4.86 14.08 9.39
N LYS A 75 -4.07 13.23 10.07
CA LYS A 75 -3.01 12.40 9.43
C LYS A 75 -3.59 11.40 8.43
N HIS A 76 -4.76 10.83 8.74
CA HIS A 76 -5.46 9.93 7.81
C HIS A 76 -5.93 10.66 6.55
N GLU A 77 -6.52 11.84 6.69
CA GLU A 77 -6.94 12.68 5.56
C GLU A 77 -5.75 13.18 4.72
N GLU A 78 -4.62 13.51 5.36
CA GLU A 78 -3.37 13.85 4.68
C GLU A 78 -2.91 12.70 3.77
N MET A 79 -2.91 11.45 4.26
CA MET A 79 -2.53 10.29 3.46
C MET A 79 -3.56 9.97 2.37
N ARG A 80 -4.84 10.26 2.59
CA ARG A 80 -5.87 10.14 1.55
C ARG A 80 -5.63 11.11 0.40
N ARG A 81 -5.24 12.35 0.69
CA ARG A 81 -4.90 13.36 -0.33
C ARG A 81 -3.66 12.98 -1.11
N LEU A 82 -2.60 12.57 -0.41
CA LEU A 82 -1.38 12.06 -1.04
C LEU A 82 -1.67 10.91 -2.00
N LEU A 83 -2.54 9.98 -1.60
CA LEU A 83 -2.95 8.87 -2.45
C LEU A 83 -3.71 9.33 -3.70
N ALA A 84 -4.58 10.35 -3.58
CA ALA A 84 -5.29 10.93 -4.72
C ALA A 84 -4.31 11.58 -5.71
N GLU A 85 -3.34 12.35 -5.22
CA GLU A 85 -2.28 12.94 -6.04
C GLU A 85 -1.51 11.86 -6.81
N TYR A 86 -1.21 10.73 -6.17
CA TYR A 86 -0.51 9.63 -6.82
C TYR A 86 -1.30 9.00 -7.96
N VAL A 87 -2.62 8.87 -7.80
CA VAL A 87 -3.51 8.35 -8.85
C VAL A 87 -3.60 9.34 -10.02
N ASP A 88 -3.69 10.64 -9.75
CA ASP A 88 -3.78 11.66 -10.79
C ASP A 88 -2.47 11.81 -11.59
N GLU A 89 -1.32 11.72 -10.91
CA GLU A 89 0.01 11.78 -11.54
C GLU A 89 0.29 10.58 -12.45
N THR A 90 -0.29 9.42 -12.13
CA THR A 90 -0.10 8.21 -12.91
C THR A 90 -0.96 8.28 -14.18
N ARG A 91 -0.43 8.88 -15.25
CA ARG A 91 -0.92 8.76 -16.65
C ARG A 91 -0.93 7.31 -17.18
N SER A 92 -0.81 6.30 -16.32
CA SER A 92 -0.47 4.92 -16.61
C SER A 92 -1.68 4.02 -16.89
N GLY A 93 -2.89 4.56 -16.94
CA GLY A 93 -4.10 3.77 -17.15
C GLY A 93 -4.53 2.93 -15.95
N ILE A 94 -3.89 3.11 -14.78
CA ILE A 94 -4.32 2.51 -13.52
C ILE A 94 -5.64 3.18 -13.09
N GLN A 95 -6.75 2.45 -13.20
CA GLN A 95 -8.06 2.92 -12.74
C GLN A 95 -8.26 2.66 -11.24
N LEU A 96 -7.50 3.36 -10.40
CA LEU A 96 -7.66 3.26 -8.94
C LEU A 96 -8.61 4.35 -8.45
N LYS A 97 -9.88 4.00 -8.26
CA LYS A 97 -10.89 4.94 -7.75
C LYS A 97 -10.86 4.95 -6.22
N LEU A 98 -10.38 6.05 -5.62
CA LEU A 98 -10.30 6.16 -4.16
C LEU A 98 -11.66 5.93 -3.49
N GLU A 99 -12.78 6.35 -4.09
CA GLU A 99 -14.11 6.17 -3.50
C GLU A 99 -14.50 4.69 -3.30
N ASN A 100 -13.97 3.79 -4.12
CA ASN A 100 -14.30 2.36 -4.11
C ASN A 100 -13.08 1.48 -3.79
N LEU A 101 -11.99 2.08 -3.31
CA LEU A 101 -10.73 1.38 -3.11
C LEU A 101 -10.88 0.20 -2.13
N SER A 102 -11.67 0.38 -1.07
CA SER A 102 -11.89 -0.64 -0.05
C SER A 102 -12.64 -1.88 -0.57
N SER A 103 -13.50 -1.73 -1.58
CA SER A 103 -14.29 -2.82 -2.19
C SER A 103 -13.70 -3.34 -3.49
N THR A 104 -12.61 -2.76 -3.97
CA THR A 104 -11.95 -3.16 -5.21
C THR A 104 -11.38 -4.58 -5.06
N PRO A 105 -11.72 -5.53 -5.96
CA PRO A 105 -11.09 -6.85 -6.02
C PRO A 105 -9.58 -6.70 -6.22
N VAL A 106 -8.82 -7.69 -5.75
CA VAL A 106 -7.36 -7.68 -5.93
C VAL A 106 -6.93 -8.92 -6.69
N ALA A 107 -5.88 -8.77 -7.49
CA ALA A 107 -5.23 -9.89 -8.14
C ALA A 107 -3.84 -10.09 -7.54
N TRP A 108 -3.45 -11.35 -7.36
CA TRP A 108 -2.09 -11.72 -6.98
C TRP A 108 -1.61 -12.87 -7.86
N ARG A 109 -0.50 -12.65 -8.57
CA ARG A 109 0.17 -13.65 -9.44
C ARG A 109 -0.79 -14.31 -10.44
N GLY A 110 -1.74 -13.54 -10.99
CA GLY A 110 -2.72 -14.02 -11.98
C GLY A 110 -3.96 -14.70 -11.38
N ARG A 111 -4.09 -14.75 -10.05
CA ARG A 111 -5.31 -15.19 -9.35
C ARG A 111 -6.06 -13.98 -8.81
N ASP A 112 -7.35 -13.91 -9.11
CA ASP A 112 -8.26 -12.93 -8.53
C ASP A 112 -8.74 -13.39 -7.14
N PHE A 113 -8.84 -12.43 -6.23
CA PHE A 113 -9.39 -12.60 -4.89
C PHE A 113 -10.56 -11.65 -4.71
N ALA A 114 -11.70 -12.19 -4.26
CA ALA A 114 -12.81 -11.35 -3.84
C ALA A 114 -12.40 -10.50 -2.62
N ALA A 115 -13.00 -9.32 -2.43
CA ALA A 115 -12.58 -8.34 -1.41
C ALA A 115 -12.57 -8.85 0.05
N SER A 116 -13.16 -10.02 0.32
CA SER A 116 -13.24 -10.65 1.64
C SER A 116 -12.77 -12.10 1.67
N GLU A 117 -12.23 -12.63 0.56
CA GLU A 117 -11.73 -14.01 0.50
C GLU A 117 -10.55 -14.18 1.46
N GLU A 118 -10.43 -15.37 2.05
CA GLU A 118 -9.31 -15.67 2.94
C GLU A 118 -8.02 -15.87 2.12
N LEU A 119 -6.96 -15.17 2.51
CA LEU A 119 -5.64 -15.36 1.93
C LEU A 119 -4.96 -16.51 2.66
N SER A 120 -4.48 -17.52 1.91
CA SER A 120 -3.71 -18.60 2.53
C SER A 120 -2.40 -18.05 3.13
N PRO A 121 -1.83 -18.70 4.15
CA PRO A 121 -0.54 -18.29 4.72
C PRO A 121 0.58 -18.19 3.68
N ALA A 122 0.57 -19.06 2.67
CA ALA A 122 1.52 -19.03 1.56
C ALA A 122 1.40 -17.73 0.74
N VAL A 123 0.18 -17.30 0.40
CA VAL A 123 -0.04 -16.03 -0.32
C VAL A 123 0.43 -14.84 0.52
N VAL A 124 0.15 -14.82 1.83
CA VAL A 124 0.63 -13.76 2.71
C VAL A 124 2.16 -13.74 2.77
N GLN A 125 2.81 -14.90 2.84
CA GLN A 125 4.26 -15.02 2.82
C GLN A 125 4.87 -14.49 1.52
N GLU A 126 4.27 -14.80 0.37
CA GLU A 126 4.71 -14.28 -0.94
C GLU A 126 4.59 -12.74 -1.01
N ILE A 127 3.51 -12.18 -0.47
CA ILE A 127 3.31 -10.72 -0.40
C ILE A 127 4.42 -10.06 0.44
N VAL A 128 4.69 -10.61 1.63
CA VAL A 128 5.74 -10.13 2.54
C VAL A 128 7.12 -10.25 1.90
N TRP A 129 7.38 -11.35 1.20
CA TRP A 129 8.62 -11.56 0.46
C TRP A 129 8.83 -10.50 -0.61
N GLU A 130 7.81 -10.21 -1.42
CA GLU A 130 7.92 -9.19 -2.47
C GLU A 130 8.24 -7.80 -1.91
N ILE A 131 7.58 -7.38 -0.83
CA ILE A 131 7.86 -6.08 -0.19
C ILE A 131 9.29 -6.03 0.32
N SER A 132 9.73 -7.11 0.98
CA SER A 132 11.10 -7.23 1.50
C SER A 132 12.14 -7.16 0.39
N GLU A 133 11.94 -7.94 -0.68
CA GLU A 133 12.84 -8.00 -1.84
C GLU A 133 12.91 -6.63 -2.55
N MET A 134 11.78 -5.99 -2.79
CA MET A 134 11.74 -4.67 -3.43
C MET A 134 12.40 -3.59 -2.56
N SER A 135 12.19 -3.62 -1.25
CA SER A 135 12.80 -2.69 -0.30
C SER A 135 14.32 -2.88 -0.26
N PHE A 136 14.79 -4.12 -0.17
CA PHE A 136 16.22 -4.43 -0.20
C PHE A 136 16.89 -3.95 -1.49
N ARG A 137 16.26 -4.17 -2.65
CA ARG A 137 16.77 -3.68 -3.94
C ARG A 137 16.86 -2.15 -4.00
N LEU A 138 15.86 -1.47 -3.44
CA LEU A 138 15.87 0.00 -3.34
C LEU A 138 16.99 0.51 -2.43
N GLU A 139 17.23 -0.15 -1.31
CA GLU A 139 18.33 0.19 -0.40
C GLU A 139 19.69 -0.03 -1.09
N LEU A 140 19.84 -1.14 -1.81
CA LEU A 140 21.06 -1.43 -2.57
C LEU A 140 21.32 -0.37 -3.65
N MET A 141 20.28 0.03 -4.40
CA MET A 141 20.39 1.10 -5.41
C MET A 141 20.73 2.48 -4.83
N ALA A 142 20.46 2.71 -3.54
CA ALA A 142 20.80 3.96 -2.88
C ALA A 142 22.26 4.03 -2.41
N LEU A 143 23.02 2.92 -2.54
CA LEU A 143 24.45 2.87 -2.22
C LEU A 143 25.35 3.27 -3.41
N ASP A 144 24.81 3.26 -4.62
CA ASP A 144 25.48 3.74 -5.86
C ASP A 144 25.40 5.27 -5.99
#